data_AF-A0A6C0EFZ4-F1
#
_entry.id   AF-A0A6C0EFZ4-F1
#
_cell.length_a   1.000
_cell.length_b   1.000
_cell.length_c   1.000
_cell.angle_alpha   90.00
_cell.angle_beta   90.00
_cell.angle_gamma   90.00
#
_symmetry.space_group_name_H-M   'P 1'
#
loop_
_entity.id
_entity.type
_entity.pdbx_description
1 polymer ?
#
loop_
_entity_poly.entity_id
_entity_poly.type
_entity_poly.pdbx_seq_one_letter_code
_entity_poly.pdbx_strand_id
1 'polypeptide(L)'
;MEYMKEATNNYAVAVKQMKEKGMVELACVYCVEIHPVVRRYQMKTIANNTLICNSCGIDAIVPIVPKSVLQTQCSNFDEQVLKLQEWHKEAFETFDDENDYEDYEYEDYHGEEMKDAMQEI
;
A
#
# COMPACT_ATOMS: atom_id res chain seq x y z
N MET A 1 1.80 14.57 6.70
CA MET A 1 2.32 13.57 5.75
C MET A 1 2.63 14.24 4.43
N GLU A 2 3.87 14.16 3.98
CA GLU A 2 4.39 14.84 2.79
C GLU A 2 3.62 14.43 1.52
N TYR A 3 3.36 13.13 1.35
CA TYR A 3 2.70 12.58 0.16
C TYR A 3 1.24 13.02 -0.04
N MET A 4 0.50 13.36 1.03
CA MET A 4 -0.93 13.70 0.93
C MET A 4 -1.19 14.90 0.01
N LYS A 5 -0.21 15.83 -0.08
CA LYS A 5 -0.28 16.98 -0.98
C LYS A 5 -0.20 16.58 -2.46
N GLU A 6 0.43 15.45 -2.76
CA GLU A 6 0.57 14.90 -4.12
C GLU A 6 -0.49 13.84 -4.43
N ALA A 7 -1.13 13.29 -3.39
CA ALA A 7 -2.19 12.29 -3.52
C ALA A 7 -3.59 12.87 -3.80
N THR A 8 -3.79 14.18 -3.67
CA THR A 8 -5.11 14.81 -3.81
C THR A 8 -5.21 15.66 -5.08
N ASN A 9 -6.37 15.65 -5.77
CA ASN A 9 -6.65 16.47 -6.97
C ASN A 9 -5.53 16.43 -8.03
N ASN A 10 -4.99 15.24 -8.25
CA ASN A 10 -3.75 15.01 -8.98
C ASN A 10 -3.96 14.46 -10.39
N TYR A 11 -5.20 14.15 -10.78
CA TYR A 11 -5.53 13.62 -12.10
C TYR A 11 -5.08 14.52 -13.24
N ALA A 12 -5.33 15.83 -13.13
CA ALA A 12 -4.98 16.77 -14.20
C ALA A 12 -3.46 16.81 -14.47
N VAL A 13 -2.67 16.73 -13.39
CA VAL A 13 -1.20 16.70 -13.47
C VAL A 13 -0.72 15.39 -14.10
N ALA A 14 -1.30 14.25 -13.70
CA ALA A 14 -0.98 12.96 -14.28
C ALA A 14 -1.30 12.89 -15.79
N VAL A 15 -2.48 13.37 -16.18
CA VAL A 15 -2.90 13.42 -17.59
C VAL A 15 -1.99 14.34 -18.41
N LYS A 16 -1.59 15.48 -17.85
CA LYS A 16 -0.65 16.40 -18.51
C LYS A 16 0.69 15.72 -18.78
N GLN A 17 1.29 15.11 -17.75
CA GLN A 17 2.55 14.37 -17.89
C GLN A 17 2.44 13.26 -18.95
N MET A 18 1.38 12.47 -18.89
CA MET A 18 1.15 11.38 -19.84
C MET A 18 1.04 11.89 -21.29
N LYS A 19 0.38 13.04 -21.52
CA LYS A 19 0.32 13.66 -22.86
C LYS A 19 1.68 14.16 -23.35
N GLU A 20 2.48 14.72 -22.45
CA GLU A 20 3.78 15.30 -22.78
C GLU A 20 4.86 14.24 -23.02
N LYS A 21 4.84 13.14 -22.27
CA LYS A 21 5.88 12.08 -22.33
C LYS A 21 5.42 10.76 -22.94
N GLY A 22 4.14 10.61 -23.25
CA GLY A 22 3.54 9.35 -23.71
C GLY A 22 3.23 8.34 -22.58
N MET A 23 3.69 8.62 -21.35
CA MET A 23 3.44 7.81 -20.17
C MET A 23 3.52 8.65 -18.89
N VAL A 24 2.91 8.15 -17.82
CA VAL A 24 3.10 8.63 -16.45
C VAL A 24 3.20 7.42 -15.53
N GLU A 25 4.14 7.45 -14.59
CA GLU A 25 4.22 6.44 -13.54
C GLU A 25 3.33 6.87 -12.36
N LEU A 26 2.51 5.96 -11.87
CA LEU A 26 1.65 6.18 -10.73
C LEU A 26 2.14 5.30 -9.58
N ALA A 27 2.52 5.93 -8.48
CA ALA A 27 2.95 5.26 -7.27
C ALA A 27 1.77 5.12 -6.30
N CYS A 28 1.50 3.92 -5.80
CA CYS A 28 0.55 3.71 -4.73
C CYS A 28 1.30 3.60 -3.40
N VAL A 29 1.04 4.54 -2.49
CA VAL A 29 1.64 4.53 -1.15
C VAL A 29 1.14 3.35 -0.33
N TYR A 30 -0.15 3.01 -0.44
CA TYR A 30 -0.69 1.87 0.28
C TYR A 30 -0.12 0.53 -0.21
N CYS A 31 -0.02 0.30 -1.52
CA CYS A 31 0.52 -0.95 -2.05
C CYS A 31 2.06 -0.98 -2.03
N VAL A 32 2.73 0.17 -1.93
CA VAL A 32 4.18 0.30 -2.14
C VAL A 32 4.58 -0.20 -3.53
N GLU A 33 3.84 0.23 -4.56
CA GLU A 33 4.06 -0.19 -5.94
C GLU A 33 4.04 1.00 -6.91
N ILE A 34 4.80 0.91 -7.99
CA ILE A 34 4.85 1.91 -9.06
C ILE A 34 4.44 1.25 -10.37
N HIS A 35 3.44 1.81 -11.02
CA HIS A 35 2.88 1.26 -12.25
C HIS A 35 2.90 2.29 -13.39
N PRO A 36 3.42 1.94 -14.59
CA PRO A 36 3.36 2.83 -15.74
C PRO A 36 1.95 2.87 -16.33
N VAL A 37 1.50 4.07 -16.68
CA VAL A 37 0.22 4.33 -17.35
C VAL A 37 0.47 5.04 -18.67
N VAL A 38 -0.01 4.43 -19.76
CA VAL A 38 0.19 4.92 -21.13
C VAL A 38 -1.10 5.44 -21.76
N ARG A 39 -2.26 5.15 -21.17
CA ARG A 39 -3.57 5.58 -21.69
C ARG A 39 -4.48 6.09 -20.58
N ARG A 40 -5.22 7.16 -20.89
CA ARG A 40 -6.10 7.87 -19.95
C ARG A 40 -7.11 6.98 -19.24
N TYR A 41 -7.70 6.01 -19.94
CA TYR A 41 -8.73 5.13 -19.38
C TYR A 41 -8.20 4.17 -18.30
N GLN A 42 -6.88 4.01 -18.17
CA GLN A 42 -6.27 3.21 -17.13
C GLN A 42 -6.24 3.96 -15.79
N MET A 43 -6.53 5.26 -15.76
CA MET A 43 -6.58 6.06 -14.54
C MET A 43 -8.00 6.08 -13.99
N LYS A 44 -8.20 5.55 -12.79
CA LYS A 44 -9.44 5.68 -12.03
C LYS A 44 -9.39 6.89 -11.11
N THR A 45 -10.52 7.55 -10.93
CA THR A 45 -10.66 8.72 -10.05
C THR A 45 -11.90 8.61 -9.18
N ILE A 46 -11.86 9.27 -8.03
CA ILE A 46 -13.02 9.55 -7.18
C ILE A 46 -13.38 11.04 -7.26
N ALA A 47 -14.21 11.52 -6.33
CA ALA A 47 -14.54 12.92 -6.19
C ALA A 47 -13.27 13.81 -6.17
N ASN A 48 -13.42 15.06 -6.63
CA ASN A 48 -12.35 16.06 -6.67
C ASN A 48 -11.15 15.72 -7.56
N ASN A 49 -11.32 14.90 -8.59
CA ASN A 49 -10.25 14.54 -9.54
C ASN A 49 -9.02 13.91 -8.85
N THR A 50 -9.24 13.22 -7.75
CA THR A 50 -8.21 12.44 -7.05
C THR A 50 -8.12 11.05 -7.68
N LEU A 51 -6.89 10.63 -8.01
CA LEU A 51 -6.62 9.27 -8.49
C LEU A 51 -6.78 8.23 -7.38
N ILE A 52 -7.30 7.06 -7.74
CA ILE A 52 -7.33 5.90 -6.85
C ILE A 52 -6.54 4.74 -7.44
N CYS A 53 -6.03 3.88 -6.57
CA CYS A 53 -5.30 2.70 -6.99
C CYS A 53 -6.23 1.71 -7.69
N ASN A 54 -5.79 1.19 -8.84
CA ASN A 54 -6.55 0.17 -9.57
C ASN A 54 -6.61 -1.17 -8.84
N SER A 55 -5.61 -1.46 -8.00
CA SER A 55 -5.47 -2.72 -7.27
C SER A 55 -6.20 -2.69 -5.93
N CYS A 56 -5.91 -1.72 -5.05
CA CYS A 56 -6.51 -1.65 -3.71
C CYS A 56 -7.70 -0.68 -3.59
N GLY A 57 -7.96 0.18 -4.57
CA GLY A 57 -9.06 1.14 -4.54
C GLY A 57 -8.84 2.38 -3.64
N ILE A 58 -7.70 2.48 -2.95
CA ILE A 58 -7.41 3.58 -2.02
C ILE A 58 -6.91 4.82 -2.78
N ASP A 59 -7.30 6.01 -2.32
CA ASP A 59 -6.89 7.34 -2.80
C ASP A 59 -5.49 7.76 -2.33
N ALA A 60 -4.55 6.82 -2.39
CA ALA A 60 -3.16 7.00 -1.99
C ALA A 60 -2.21 6.93 -3.21
N ILE A 61 -2.63 7.51 -4.34
CA ILE A 61 -1.85 7.53 -5.58
C ILE A 61 -1.08 8.83 -5.71
N VAL A 62 0.23 8.74 -5.94
CA VAL A 62 1.12 9.88 -6.27
C VAL A 62 1.63 9.72 -7.71
N PRO A 63 1.30 10.64 -8.64
CA PRO A 63 1.88 10.60 -9.98
C PRO A 63 3.34 11.09 -9.96
N ILE A 64 4.26 10.28 -10.50
CA ILE A 64 5.68 10.62 -10.60
C ILE A 64 5.88 11.58 -11.77
N VAL A 65 5.97 12.85 -11.44
CA VAL A 65 6.13 13.98 -12.37
C VAL A 65 7.33 14.84 -11.97
N PRO A 66 7.87 15.75 -12.81
CA PRO A 66 9.09 16.50 -12.53
C PRO A 66 9.13 17.25 -11.19
N LYS A 67 7.98 17.58 -10.61
CA LYS A 67 7.85 18.29 -9.33
C LYS A 67 7.46 17.39 -8.15
N SER A 68 7.21 16.11 -8.38
CA SER A 68 6.86 15.17 -7.32
C SER A 68 8.08 14.91 -6.42
N VAL A 69 7.84 14.62 -5.15
CA VAL A 69 8.90 14.24 -4.20
C VAL A 69 9.65 13.01 -4.71
N LEU A 70 8.96 12.01 -5.23
CA LEU A 70 9.55 10.79 -5.80
C LEU A 70 10.46 11.05 -7.03
N GLN A 71 10.36 12.22 -7.65
CA GLN A 71 11.22 12.62 -8.77
C GLN A 71 12.34 13.59 -8.35
N THR A 72 12.13 14.36 -7.27
CA THR A 72 13.03 15.44 -6.85
C THR A 72 13.95 15.06 -5.70
N GLN A 73 13.55 14.08 -4.88
CA GLN A 73 14.32 13.60 -3.72
C GLN A 73 14.89 12.19 -3.91
N CYS A 74 14.45 11.46 -4.93
CA CYS A 74 14.92 10.10 -5.24
C CYS A 74 15.70 10.10 -6.56
N SER A 75 16.89 9.50 -6.55
CA SER A 75 17.81 9.44 -7.69
C SER A 75 17.54 8.26 -8.62
N ASN A 76 16.90 7.21 -8.11
CA ASN A 76 16.65 5.95 -8.81
C ASN A 76 15.36 5.28 -8.28
N PHE A 77 15.00 4.16 -8.89
CA PHE A 77 13.80 3.39 -8.55
C PHE A 77 13.84 2.84 -7.12
N ASP A 78 14.97 2.33 -6.65
CA ASP A 78 15.09 1.76 -5.31
C ASP A 78 14.84 2.83 -4.23
N GLU A 79 15.38 4.05 -4.43
CA GLU A 79 15.10 5.20 -3.56
C GLU A 79 13.63 5.63 -3.58
N GLN A 80 12.94 5.50 -4.73
CA GLN A 80 11.49 5.75 -4.80
C GLN A 80 10.71 4.74 -3.99
N VAL A 81 11.08 3.46 -4.07
CA VAL A 81 10.44 2.38 -3.30
C VAL A 81 10.68 2.58 -1.81
N LEU A 82 11.91 2.91 -1.39
CA LEU A 82 12.22 3.22 0.01
C LEU A 82 11.38 4.39 0.53
N LYS A 83 11.24 5.46 -0.26
CA LYS A 83 10.40 6.61 0.11
C LYS A 83 8.92 6.26 0.19
N LEU A 84 8.43 5.37 -0.67
CA LEU A 84 7.07 4.84 -0.59
C LEU A 84 6.85 4.00 0.67
N GLN A 85 7.83 3.19 1.09
CA GLN A 85 7.76 2.43 2.34
C GLN A 85 7.71 3.34 3.56
N GLU A 86 8.53 4.40 3.58
CA GLU A 86 8.48 5.44 4.62
C GLU A 86 7.08 6.05 4.72
N TRP A 87 6.53 6.51 3.59
CA TRP A 87 5.18 7.09 3.56
C TRP A 87 4.08 6.08 3.90
N HIS A 88 4.25 4.80 3.53
CA HIS A 88 3.32 3.74 3.90
C HIS A 88 3.25 3.61 5.41
N LYS A 89 4.41 3.46 6.04
CA LYS A 89 4.55 3.34 7.49
C LYS A 89 3.99 4.54 8.23
N GLU A 90 4.34 5.76 7.81
CA GLU A 90 3.83 6.99 8.43
C GLU A 90 2.30 7.12 8.38
N ALA A 91 1.66 6.54 7.37
CA ALA A 91 0.26 6.79 7.04
C ALA A 91 -0.69 5.67 7.40
N PHE A 92 -0.22 4.43 7.39
CA PHE A 92 -1.05 3.23 7.45
C PHE A 92 -0.60 2.24 8.53
N GLU A 93 0.63 2.34 9.04
CA GLU A 93 1.02 1.59 10.23
C GLU A 93 0.65 2.41 11.47
N THR A 94 -0.30 1.91 12.26
CA THR A 94 -0.47 2.38 13.63
C THR A 94 0.78 2.01 14.41
N PHE A 95 1.43 2.98 15.04
CA PHE A 95 2.38 2.68 16.10
C PHE A 95 1.57 2.02 17.23
N ASP A 96 1.63 0.69 17.35
CA ASP A 96 1.23 -0.02 18.55
C ASP A 96 2.20 0.36 19.67
N ASP A 97 2.05 1.57 20.22
CA ASP A 97 2.45 1.85 21.58
C ASP A 97 1.26 1.43 22.46
N GLU A 98 1.44 0.33 23.20
CA GLU A 98 0.49 -0.29 24.15
C GLU A 98 -0.53 -1.31 23.58
N ASN A 99 -0.16 -2.59 23.51
CA ASN A 99 -0.87 -3.72 24.15
C ASN A 99 -0.31 -5.07 23.67
N ASP A 100 0.76 -5.54 24.30
CA ASP A 100 1.09 -6.98 24.32
C ASP A 100 0.76 -7.49 25.72
N TYR A 101 -0.54 -7.54 26.05
CA TYR A 101 -1.01 -8.38 27.14
C TYR A 101 -1.05 -9.81 26.60
N GLU A 102 0.04 -10.56 26.79
CA GLU A 102 0.01 -12.02 26.70
C GLU A 102 -0.87 -12.55 27.83
N ASP A 103 -2.16 -12.75 27.57
CA ASP A 103 -3.05 -13.56 28.40
C ASP A 103 -3.12 -14.98 27.82
N TYR A 104 -2.09 -15.77 28.10
CA TYR A 104 -2.14 -17.21 27.90
C TYR A 104 -2.46 -17.86 29.26
N GLU A 105 -3.74 -18.03 29.57
CA GLU A 105 -4.16 -18.94 30.63
C GLU A 105 -5.16 -20.01 30.13
N TYR A 106 -4.80 -21.25 30.46
CA TYR A 106 -5.51 -22.54 30.37
C TYR A 106 -5.61 -23.26 29.01
N GLU A 107 -4.58 -24.07 28.73
CA GLU A 107 -4.79 -25.37 28.08
C GLU A 107 -5.57 -26.29 29.04
N ASP A 108 -6.90 -26.29 28.94
CA ASP A 108 -7.73 -27.41 29.40
C ASP A 108 -7.97 -28.34 28.21
N TYR A 109 -7.11 -29.36 28.07
CA TYR A 109 -7.34 -30.48 27.17
C TYR A 109 -6.83 -31.77 27.80
N HIS A 110 -7.75 -32.65 28.20
CA HIS A 110 -7.91 -33.92 27.49
C HIS A 110 -9.21 -34.62 27.94
N GLY A 111 -10.25 -34.42 27.13
CA GLY A 111 -11.39 -35.32 27.06
C GLY A 111 -11.12 -36.49 26.10
N GLU A 112 -11.62 -37.64 26.52
CA GLU A 112 -12.22 -38.73 25.72
C GLU A 112 -11.33 -39.76 24.98
N GLU A 113 -11.28 -40.94 25.62
CA GLU A 113 -11.66 -42.28 25.12
C GLU A 113 -11.35 -42.73 23.68
N MET A 114 -10.76 -43.94 23.60
CA MET A 114 -10.99 -45.11 22.71
C MET A 114 -9.63 -45.81 22.46
N LYS A 115 -9.43 -47.13 22.41
CA LYS A 115 -10.26 -48.36 22.46
C LYS A 115 -9.30 -49.58 22.52
N ASP A 116 -9.80 -50.67 23.10
CA ASP A 116 -9.63 -52.09 22.76
C ASP A 116 -8.25 -52.81 22.78
N ALA A 117 -8.10 -53.64 23.83
CA ALA A 117 -7.94 -55.10 23.83
C ALA A 117 -6.96 -55.84 22.89
N MET A 118 -6.02 -56.57 23.51
CA MET A 118 -5.51 -57.92 23.18
C MET A 118 -4.41 -58.28 24.22
N GLN A 119 -4.17 -59.49 24.74
CA GLN A 119 -4.84 -60.78 24.81
C GLN A 119 -4.03 -61.63 25.82
N GLU A 120 -4.67 -62.61 26.45
CA GLU A 120 -4.16 -63.57 27.45
C GLU A 120 -2.86 -64.30 27.06
N ILE A 121 -1.94 -64.51 28.02
CA ILE A 121 -1.39 -65.83 28.46
C ILE A 121 -1.04 -65.73 29.95
#